data_AF-A0A090R0K0-F1
#
_entry.id   AF-A0A090R0K0-F1
#
_cell.length_a   1.000
_cell.length_b   1.000
_cell.length_c   1.000
_cell.angle_alpha   90.00
_cell.angle_beta   90.00
_cell.angle_gamma   90.00
#
_symmetry.space_group_name_H-M   'P 1'
#
loop_
_entity.id
_entity.type
_entity.pdbx_description
1 polymer ?
#
loop_
_entity_poly.entity_id
_entity_poly.type
_entity_poly.pdbx_seq_one_letter_code
_entity_poly.pdbx_strand_id
1 'polypeptide(L)'
;MEQYKVFIEQINRLDTSDSDEQKLEKLYALWANRLSSKMLPDKSYVLFATSNNAESSYQLLTAYVKFVNLNVRKNLINNLNAVIESKYHELNQYREILIEQSKNKIEIEKEKTKIALQLAIAAGVSEPIESVSSNNLFSFYVGSKALAEKVKILDELKNYNLVEPELQSVEAKLSLISTLGVDKNLSLKAYRYQREPSLPISYAGPGNVIIIVIFILIGVLLSTVFVLIRSAIKMNKTNYVECKSGK
;
A
#
# COMPACT_ATOMS: atom_id res chain seq x y z
N MET A 1 -9.13 -13.70 26.59
CA MET A 1 -9.46 -12.91 27.80
C MET A 1 -8.27 -12.68 28.71
N GLU A 2 -7.34 -13.63 28.85
CA GLU A 2 -6.18 -13.49 29.75
C GLU A 2 -5.16 -12.43 29.30
N GLN A 3 -4.88 -12.33 28.00
CA GLN A 3 -4.01 -11.26 27.46
C GLN A 3 -4.61 -9.85 27.60
N TYR A 4 -5.94 -9.73 27.55
CA TYR A 4 -6.62 -8.44 27.81
C TYR A 4 -6.49 -8.02 29.27
N LYS A 5 -6.53 -8.97 30.22
CA LYS A 5 -6.29 -8.66 31.64
C LYS A 5 -4.85 -8.22 31.90
N VAL A 6 -3.87 -8.90 31.32
CA VAL A 6 -2.46 -8.48 31.36
C VAL A 6 -2.26 -7.09 30.74
N PHE A 7 -2.97 -6.81 29.66
CA PHE A 7 -2.95 -5.51 28.98
C PHE A 7 -3.51 -4.39 29.86
N ILE A 8 -4.65 -4.60 30.52
CA ILE A 8 -5.23 -3.64 31.48
C ILE A 8 -4.34 -3.47 32.71
N GLU A 9 -3.72 -4.54 33.21
CA GLU A 9 -2.77 -4.47 34.33
C GLU A 9 -1.52 -3.64 33.98
N GLN A 10 -1.03 -3.74 32.74
CA GLN A 10 0.09 -2.91 32.26
C GLN A 10 -0.29 -1.43 32.16
N ILE A 11 -1.52 -1.10 31.74
CA ILE A 11 -2.02 0.28 31.73
C ILE A 11 -2.09 0.84 33.15
N ASN A 12 -2.56 0.05 34.11
CA ASN A 12 -2.66 0.47 35.52
C ASN A 12 -1.31 0.63 36.23
N ARG A 13 -0.22 0.12 35.64
CA ARG A 13 1.16 0.30 36.12
C ARG A 13 1.86 1.53 35.51
N LEU A 14 1.23 2.22 34.55
CA LEU A 14 1.72 3.48 34.00
C LEU A 14 1.39 4.64 34.96
N ASP A 15 2.26 5.64 35.02
CA ASP A 15 2.24 6.69 36.03
C ASP A 15 0.89 7.42 36.08
N THR A 16 0.30 7.55 37.28
CA THR A 16 -1.06 8.08 37.46
C THR A 16 -1.19 9.58 37.15
N SER A 17 -0.05 10.27 36.98
CA SER A 17 0.05 11.70 36.66
C SER A 17 -0.10 12.04 35.18
N ASP A 18 0.01 11.07 34.26
CA ASP A 18 -0.08 11.32 32.81
C ASP A 18 -1.54 11.45 32.35
N SER A 19 -1.79 12.27 31.33
CA SER A 19 -3.09 12.31 30.65
C SER A 19 -3.40 10.98 29.93
N ASP A 20 -4.67 10.71 29.66
CA ASP A 20 -5.07 9.46 29.00
C ASP A 20 -4.44 9.28 27.61
N GLU A 21 -4.22 10.37 26.89
CA GLU A 21 -3.54 10.38 25.59
C GLU A 21 -2.06 10.02 25.70
N GLN A 22 -1.36 10.56 26.72
CA GLN A 22 0.04 10.23 26.99
C GLN A 22 0.23 8.78 27.43
N LYS A 23 -0.71 8.24 28.22
CA LYS A 23 -0.73 6.81 28.59
C LYS A 23 -0.91 5.92 27.36
N LEU A 24 -1.77 6.33 26.43
CA LEU A 24 -2.02 5.60 25.19
C LEU A 24 -0.79 5.62 24.25
N GLU A 25 -0.10 6.75 24.11
CA GLU A 25 1.15 6.82 23.33
C GLU A 25 2.26 5.96 23.93
N LYS A 26 2.48 6.04 25.25
CA LYS A 26 3.46 5.20 25.96
C LYS A 26 3.15 3.71 25.77
N LEU A 27 1.86 3.34 25.82
CA LEU A 27 1.40 1.99 25.58
C LEU A 27 1.70 1.51 24.16
N TYR A 28 1.41 2.33 23.14
CA TYR A 28 1.75 1.98 21.76
C TYR A 28 3.25 1.83 21.57
N ALA A 29 4.07 2.69 22.17
CA ALA A 29 5.53 2.56 22.12
C ALA A 29 6.01 1.24 22.79
N LEU A 30 5.49 0.91 23.97
CA LEU A 30 5.81 -0.35 24.67
C LEU A 30 5.38 -1.58 23.87
N TRP A 31 4.21 -1.53 23.24
CA TRP A 31 3.72 -2.61 22.40
C TRP A 31 4.54 -2.74 21.11
N ALA A 32 4.89 -1.62 20.47
CA ALA A 32 5.73 -1.59 19.28
C ALA A 32 7.10 -2.22 19.55
N ASN A 33 7.70 -1.96 20.72
CA ASN A 33 8.99 -2.56 21.11
C ASN A 33 8.98 -4.09 21.25
N ARG A 34 7.79 -4.73 21.32
CA ARG A 34 7.67 -6.20 21.31
C ARG A 34 7.83 -6.80 19.93
N LEU A 35 7.69 -6.00 18.89
CA LEU A 35 7.85 -6.40 17.50
C LEU A 35 9.14 -5.79 16.96
N SER A 36 9.99 -6.62 16.37
CA SER A 36 11.21 -6.14 15.76
C SER A 36 11.46 -6.85 14.44
N SER A 37 12.17 -6.17 13.54
CA SER A 37 12.56 -6.72 12.25
C SER A 37 14.05 -6.50 12.02
N LYS A 38 14.75 -7.50 11.50
CA LYS A 38 16.14 -7.40 11.07
C LYS A 38 16.26 -7.72 9.59
N MET A 39 16.84 -6.81 8.83
CA MET A 39 17.14 -7.02 7.41
C MET A 39 18.39 -7.90 7.28
N LEU A 40 18.35 -8.87 6.37
CA LEU A 40 19.47 -9.71 6.00
C LEU A 40 20.10 -9.26 4.67
N PRO A 41 21.36 -9.64 4.38
CA PRO A 41 22.06 -9.24 3.16
C PRO A 41 21.37 -9.66 1.85
N ASP A 42 20.58 -10.74 1.89
CA ASP A 42 19.82 -11.28 0.76
C ASP A 42 18.49 -10.54 0.50
N LYS A 43 18.29 -9.36 1.12
CA LYS A 43 17.03 -8.60 1.12
C LYS A 43 15.84 -9.34 1.74
N SER A 44 16.09 -10.39 2.53
CA SER A 44 15.07 -11.00 3.38
C SER A 44 14.99 -10.29 4.73
N TYR A 45 13.88 -10.51 5.44
CA TYR A 45 13.64 -9.92 6.75
C TYR A 45 13.35 -11.03 7.76
N VAL A 46 13.97 -10.94 8.93
CA VAL A 46 13.63 -11.76 10.09
C VAL A 46 12.76 -10.95 11.01
N LEU A 47 11.59 -11.49 11.35
CA LEU A 47 10.63 -10.86 12.26
C LEU A 47 10.70 -11.55 13.62
N PHE A 48 10.67 -10.75 14.67
CA PHE A 48 10.70 -11.20 16.05
C PHE A 48 9.49 -10.63 16.80
N ALA A 49 8.89 -11.45 17.66
CA ALA A 49 7.85 -11.02 18.57
C ALA A 49 8.10 -11.56 19.99
N THR A 50 8.11 -10.68 20.98
CA THR A 50 8.31 -11.03 22.38
C THR A 50 7.02 -10.84 23.17
N SER A 51 6.69 -11.81 24.02
CA SER A 51 5.52 -11.78 24.91
C SER A 51 5.85 -12.54 26.19
N ASN A 52 4.86 -12.74 27.05
CA ASN A 52 5.06 -13.34 28.38
C ASN A 52 5.49 -14.81 28.32
N ASN A 53 5.12 -15.54 27.27
CA ASN A 53 5.49 -16.94 27.09
C ASN A 53 5.63 -17.29 25.59
N ALA A 54 6.21 -18.47 25.32
CA ALA A 54 6.50 -18.96 23.98
C ALA A 54 5.27 -18.99 23.06
N GLU A 55 4.13 -19.47 23.57
CA GLU A 55 2.88 -19.55 22.83
C GLU A 55 2.33 -18.15 22.48
N SER A 56 2.33 -17.24 23.44
CA SER A 56 1.85 -15.87 23.25
C SER A 56 2.74 -15.10 22.28
N SER A 57 4.05 -15.34 22.28
CA SER A 57 4.98 -14.80 21.28
C SER A 57 4.65 -15.29 19.87
N TYR A 58 4.43 -16.60 19.72
CA TYR A 58 4.07 -17.21 18.44
C TYR A 58 2.72 -16.70 17.92
N GLN A 59 1.70 -16.64 18.79
CA GLN A 59 0.38 -16.11 18.45
C GLN A 59 0.47 -14.62 18.06
N LEU A 60 1.23 -13.81 18.80
CA LEU A 60 1.43 -12.39 18.50
C LEU A 60 2.05 -12.21 17.11
N LEU A 61 3.14 -12.92 16.80
CA LEU A 61 3.80 -12.80 15.50
C LEU A 61 2.87 -13.23 14.36
N THR A 62 2.21 -14.37 14.52
CA THR A 62 1.32 -14.94 13.49
C THR A 62 0.12 -14.03 13.24
N ALA A 63 -0.51 -13.54 14.31
CA ALA A 63 -1.64 -12.61 14.22
C ALA A 63 -1.21 -11.28 13.59
N TYR A 64 -0.05 -10.75 13.97
CA TYR A 64 0.47 -9.50 13.43
C TYR A 64 0.78 -9.61 11.94
N VAL A 65 1.47 -10.66 11.50
CA VAL A 65 1.74 -10.88 10.07
C VAL A 65 0.43 -11.02 9.28
N LYS A 66 -0.57 -11.73 9.82
CA LYS A 66 -1.90 -11.82 9.20
C LYS A 66 -2.58 -10.45 9.11
N PHE A 67 -2.55 -9.66 10.18
CA PHE A 67 -3.11 -8.31 10.24
C PHE A 67 -2.47 -7.38 9.20
N VAL A 68 -1.14 -7.32 9.16
CA VAL A 68 -0.41 -6.51 8.19
C VAL A 68 -0.74 -6.95 6.76
N ASN A 69 -0.76 -8.25 6.48
CA ASN A 69 -1.10 -8.75 5.15
C ASN A 69 -2.55 -8.40 4.72
N LEU A 70 -3.51 -8.44 5.65
CA LEU A 70 -4.89 -8.03 5.36
C LEU A 70 -4.97 -6.54 5.01
N ASN A 71 -4.25 -5.68 5.74
CA ASN A 71 -4.20 -4.24 5.48
C ASN A 71 -3.49 -3.93 4.15
N VAL A 72 -2.34 -4.56 3.90
CA VAL A 72 -1.62 -4.41 2.63
C VAL A 72 -2.48 -4.89 1.47
N ARG A 73 -3.14 -6.04 1.58
CA ARG A 73 -4.06 -6.55 0.55
C ARG A 73 -5.20 -5.57 0.28
N LYS A 74 -5.83 -5.02 1.32
CA LYS A 74 -6.88 -4.02 1.18
C LYS A 74 -6.38 -2.78 0.45
N ASN A 75 -5.21 -2.27 0.84
CA ASN A 75 -4.60 -1.09 0.20
C ASN A 75 -4.22 -1.35 -1.26
N LEU A 76 -3.67 -2.52 -1.57
CA LEU A 76 -3.34 -2.92 -2.95
C LEU A 76 -4.58 -2.99 -3.84
N ILE A 77 -5.66 -3.63 -3.36
CA ILE A 77 -6.92 -3.72 -4.12
C ILE A 77 -7.51 -2.32 -4.32
N ASN A 78 -7.52 -1.49 -3.28
CA ASN A 78 -8.04 -0.12 -3.38
C ASN A 78 -7.23 0.72 -4.36
N ASN A 79 -5.89 0.63 -4.32
CA ASN A 79 -5.02 1.33 -5.24
C ASN A 79 -5.21 0.83 -6.68
N LEU A 80 -5.30 -0.49 -6.88
CA LEU A 80 -5.59 -1.06 -8.21
C LEU A 80 -6.91 -0.55 -8.77
N ASN A 81 -7.98 -0.52 -7.96
CA ASN A 81 -9.26 0.05 -8.37
C ASN A 81 -9.13 1.53 -8.72
N ALA A 82 -8.41 2.32 -7.92
CA ALA A 82 -8.19 3.74 -8.21
C ALA A 82 -7.44 3.95 -9.54
N VAL A 83 -6.45 3.11 -9.85
CA VAL A 83 -5.74 3.14 -11.13
C VAL A 83 -6.65 2.76 -12.29
N ILE A 84 -7.50 1.74 -12.12
CA ILE A 84 -8.47 1.32 -13.15
C ILE A 84 -9.48 2.43 -13.42
N GLU A 85 -10.08 3.01 -12.39
CA GLU A 85 -11.03 4.13 -12.51
C GLU A 85 -10.37 5.33 -13.18
N SER A 86 -9.15 5.68 -12.76
CA SER A 86 -8.39 6.77 -13.39
C SER A 86 -8.14 6.51 -14.88
N LYS A 87 -7.76 5.28 -15.26
CA LYS A 87 -7.56 4.91 -16.66
C LYS A 87 -8.84 4.87 -17.46
N TYR A 88 -9.94 4.42 -16.86
CA TYR A 88 -11.27 4.50 -17.48
C TYR A 88 -11.65 5.95 -17.78
N HIS A 89 -11.52 6.85 -16.80
CA HIS A 89 -11.84 8.27 -16.99
C HIS A 89 -10.92 8.96 -18.01
N GLU A 90 -9.64 8.63 -18.04
CA GLU A 90 -8.68 9.13 -19.05
C GLU A 90 -9.12 8.72 -20.46
N LEU A 91 -9.36 7.42 -20.69
CA LEU A 91 -9.80 6.93 -21.99
C LEU A 91 -11.19 7.45 -22.39
N ASN A 92 -12.09 7.60 -21.43
CA ASN A 92 -13.42 8.16 -21.66
C ASN A 92 -13.33 9.62 -22.12
N GLN A 93 -12.50 10.45 -21.47
CA GLN A 93 -12.26 11.82 -21.90
C GLN A 93 -11.62 11.87 -23.30
N TYR A 94 -10.65 11.00 -23.56
CA TYR A 94 -10.03 10.93 -24.88
C TYR A 94 -11.03 10.51 -25.96
N ARG A 95 -11.95 9.58 -25.66
CA ARG A 95 -13.06 9.22 -26.55
C ARG A 95 -13.92 10.44 -26.90
N GLU A 96 -14.31 11.25 -25.92
CA GLU A 96 -15.11 12.46 -26.17
C GLU A 96 -14.38 13.47 -27.07
N ILE A 97 -13.07 13.65 -26.86
CA ILE A 97 -12.23 14.50 -27.72
C ILE A 97 -12.24 13.99 -29.17
N LEU A 98 -12.05 12.67 -29.37
CA LEU A 98 -12.06 12.07 -30.71
C LEU A 98 -13.44 12.21 -31.39
N ILE A 99 -14.54 12.09 -30.63
CA ILE A 99 -15.90 12.32 -31.13
C ILE A 99 -16.06 13.78 -31.58
N GLU A 100 -15.59 14.74 -30.79
CA GLU A 100 -15.68 16.16 -31.14
C GLU A 100 -14.82 16.51 -32.36
N GLN A 101 -13.61 15.97 -32.43
CA GLN A 101 -12.76 16.08 -33.63
C GLN A 101 -13.44 15.47 -34.87
N SER A 102 -14.11 14.32 -34.72
CA SER A 102 -14.85 13.69 -35.81
C SER A 102 -16.00 14.56 -36.29
N LYS A 103 -16.77 15.16 -35.37
CA LYS A 103 -17.85 16.11 -35.71
C LYS A 103 -17.30 17.30 -36.49
N ASN A 104 -16.20 17.90 -36.01
CA ASN A 104 -15.57 19.03 -36.69
C ASN A 104 -15.05 18.64 -38.08
N LYS A 105 -14.45 17.46 -38.24
CA LYS A 105 -14.02 16.94 -39.55
C LYS A 105 -15.20 16.77 -40.51
N ILE A 106 -16.32 16.19 -40.04
CA ILE A 106 -17.54 16.03 -40.84
C ILE A 106 -18.10 17.39 -41.25
N GLU A 107 -18.17 18.35 -40.33
CA GLU A 107 -18.68 19.70 -40.60
C GLU A 107 -17.81 20.44 -41.62
N ILE A 108 -16.49 20.41 -41.46
CA ILE A 108 -15.55 20.98 -42.44
C ILE A 108 -15.72 20.32 -43.81
N GLU A 109 -15.81 19.00 -43.86
CA GLU A 109 -15.97 18.26 -45.11
C GLU A 109 -17.32 18.56 -45.78
N LYS A 110 -18.38 18.74 -44.99
CA LYS A 110 -19.70 19.16 -45.47
C LYS A 110 -19.65 20.55 -46.11
N GLU A 111 -19.05 21.53 -45.44
CA GLU A 111 -18.92 22.88 -45.99
C GLU A 111 -18.05 22.90 -47.26
N LYS A 112 -16.94 22.17 -47.27
CA LYS A 112 -16.12 22.00 -48.50
C LYS A 112 -16.92 21.36 -49.63
N THR A 113 -17.73 20.34 -49.33
CA THR A 113 -18.54 19.64 -50.33
C THR A 113 -19.64 20.55 -50.88
N LYS A 114 -20.27 21.39 -50.05
CA LYS A 114 -21.25 22.40 -50.51
C LYS A 114 -20.61 23.43 -51.44
N ILE A 115 -19.42 23.93 -51.11
CA ILE A 115 -18.70 24.88 -51.98
C ILE A 115 -18.34 24.20 -53.30
N ALA A 116 -17.81 22.97 -53.26
CA ALA A 116 -17.50 22.20 -54.46
C ALA A 116 -18.74 21.96 -55.33
N LEU A 117 -19.91 21.70 -54.71
CA LEU A 117 -21.18 21.54 -55.42
C LEU A 117 -21.60 22.84 -56.14
N GLN A 118 -21.49 23.99 -55.48
CA GLN A 118 -21.80 25.30 -56.10
C GLN A 118 -20.86 25.58 -57.29
N LEU A 119 -19.56 25.30 -57.14
CA LEU A 119 -18.58 25.44 -58.22
C LEU A 119 -18.88 24.49 -59.39
N ALA A 120 -19.24 23.23 -59.12
CA ALA A 120 -19.59 22.26 -60.15
C ALA A 120 -20.84 22.68 -60.93
N ILE A 121 -21.86 23.20 -60.25
CA ILE A 121 -23.08 23.75 -60.89
C ILE A 121 -22.72 24.97 -61.75
N ALA A 122 -21.95 25.91 -61.21
CA ALA A 122 -21.54 27.12 -61.95
C ALA A 122 -20.67 26.81 -63.17
N ALA A 123 -19.83 25.77 -63.09
CA ALA A 123 -19.00 25.29 -64.18
C ALA A 123 -19.73 24.36 -65.17
N GLY A 124 -20.99 23.99 -64.91
CA GLY A 124 -21.76 23.07 -65.74
C GLY A 124 -21.27 21.61 -65.69
N VAL A 125 -20.51 21.23 -64.65
CA VAL A 125 -19.95 19.89 -64.48
C VAL A 125 -20.94 19.01 -63.71
N SER A 126 -21.70 18.19 -64.45
CA SER A 126 -22.69 17.28 -63.85
C SER A 126 -22.14 15.89 -63.51
N GLU A 127 -21.16 15.42 -64.28
CA GLU A 127 -20.56 14.08 -64.19
C GLU A 127 -19.05 14.16 -63.97
N PRO A 128 -18.41 13.10 -63.43
CA PRO A 128 -16.98 13.11 -63.15
C PRO A 128 -16.13 13.36 -64.40
N ILE A 129 -15.11 14.21 -64.27
CA ILE A 129 -14.12 14.46 -65.34
C ILE A 129 -12.86 13.65 -65.04
N GLU A 130 -12.60 12.61 -65.83
CA GLU A 130 -11.51 11.63 -65.58
C GLU A 130 -10.09 12.17 -65.82
N SER A 131 -9.92 13.36 -66.40
CA SER A 131 -8.60 13.86 -66.84
C SER A 131 -7.93 14.90 -65.94
N VAL A 132 -8.47 15.20 -64.76
CA VAL A 132 -7.95 16.26 -63.89
C VAL A 132 -7.37 15.67 -62.62
N SER A 133 -6.09 15.91 -62.36
CA SER A 133 -5.47 15.55 -61.08
C SER A 133 -6.12 16.38 -59.96
N SER A 134 -6.80 15.68 -59.05
CA SER A 134 -7.70 16.26 -58.04
C SER A 134 -6.94 16.84 -56.85
N ASN A 135 -6.00 17.76 -57.09
CA ASN A 135 -5.22 18.41 -56.03
C ASN A 135 -5.69 19.85 -55.76
N ASN A 136 -6.98 20.12 -55.97
CA ASN A 136 -7.59 21.43 -55.75
C ASN A 136 -8.36 21.45 -54.44
N LEU A 137 -8.33 22.57 -53.72
CA LEU A 137 -8.94 22.73 -52.40
C LEU A 137 -10.43 22.34 -52.36
N PHE A 138 -11.13 22.53 -53.48
CA PHE A 138 -12.51 22.11 -53.71
C PHE A 138 -12.55 21.19 -54.93
N SER A 139 -12.78 19.90 -54.71
CA SER A 139 -12.80 18.87 -55.77
C SER A 139 -14.11 18.88 -56.57
N PHE A 140 -14.38 19.98 -57.29
CA PHE A 140 -15.62 20.16 -58.05
C PHE A 140 -15.71 19.27 -59.31
N TYR A 141 -14.59 18.74 -59.79
CA TYR A 141 -14.50 17.83 -60.95
C TYR A 141 -15.21 16.48 -60.75
N VAL A 142 -15.60 16.15 -59.52
CA VAL A 142 -16.40 14.95 -59.20
C VAL A 142 -17.83 15.03 -59.77
N GLY A 143 -18.29 16.24 -60.07
CA GLY A 143 -19.60 16.49 -60.66
C GLY A 143 -20.70 16.76 -59.63
N SER A 144 -21.67 17.59 -60.04
CA SER A 144 -22.74 18.06 -59.14
C SER A 144 -23.64 16.94 -58.61
N LYS A 145 -23.89 15.88 -59.40
CA LYS A 145 -24.73 14.74 -58.99
C LYS A 145 -24.12 14.00 -57.78
N ALA A 146 -22.84 13.65 -57.88
CA ALA A 146 -22.12 12.92 -56.84
C ALA A 146 -21.86 13.79 -55.60
N LEU A 147 -21.56 15.08 -55.79
CA LEU A 147 -21.37 16.02 -54.68
C LEU A 147 -22.68 16.26 -53.91
N ALA A 148 -23.83 16.34 -54.58
CA ALA A 148 -25.14 16.47 -53.94
C ALA A 148 -25.45 15.24 -53.07
N GLU A 149 -25.20 14.03 -53.57
CA GLU A 149 -25.38 12.81 -52.77
C GLU A 149 -24.41 12.73 -51.60
N LYS A 150 -23.15 13.16 -51.79
CA LYS A 150 -22.16 13.22 -50.71
C LYS A 150 -22.60 14.18 -49.59
N VAL A 151 -23.17 15.35 -49.90
CA VAL A 151 -23.73 16.26 -48.88
C VAL A 151 -24.83 15.55 -48.08
N LYS A 152 -25.73 14.84 -48.76
CA LYS A 152 -26.82 14.09 -48.10
C LYS A 152 -26.28 12.99 -47.18
N ILE A 153 -25.28 12.22 -47.63
CA ILE A 153 -24.63 11.20 -46.81
C ILE A 153 -23.97 11.82 -45.57
N LEU A 154 -23.25 12.94 -45.75
CA LEU A 154 -22.59 13.64 -44.63
C LEU A 154 -23.58 14.24 -43.63
N ASP A 155 -24.77 14.64 -44.08
CA ASP A 155 -25.86 15.13 -43.21
C ASP A 155 -26.44 14.04 -42.32
N GLU A 156 -26.49 12.81 -42.81
CA GLU A 156 -27.05 11.66 -42.09
C GLU A 156 -25.99 10.82 -41.35
N LEU A 157 -24.70 11.15 -41.51
CA LEU A 157 -23.58 10.37 -40.98
C LEU A 157 -23.50 10.48 -39.45
N LYS A 158 -23.86 9.38 -38.77
CA LYS A 158 -23.76 9.25 -37.29
C LYS A 158 -22.60 8.38 -36.82
N ASN A 159 -21.95 7.66 -37.74
CA ASN A 159 -20.86 6.73 -37.40
C ASN A 159 -19.50 7.44 -37.45
N TYR A 160 -19.04 7.95 -36.31
CA TYR A 160 -17.77 8.67 -36.19
C TYR A 160 -16.53 7.78 -36.40
N ASN A 161 -16.64 6.46 -36.22
CA ASN A 161 -15.54 5.51 -36.44
C ASN A 161 -15.06 5.49 -37.91
N LEU A 162 -15.89 5.92 -38.86
CA LEU A 162 -15.50 6.02 -40.28
C LEU A 162 -14.56 7.21 -40.55
N VAL A 163 -14.59 8.23 -39.69
CA VAL A 163 -13.83 9.47 -39.82
C VAL A 163 -12.61 9.46 -38.91
N GLU A 164 -12.72 8.81 -37.75
CA GLU A 164 -11.65 8.66 -36.76
C GLU A 164 -11.44 7.19 -36.38
N PRO A 165 -10.52 6.47 -37.05
CA PRO A 165 -10.26 5.06 -36.77
C PRO A 165 -9.76 4.80 -35.35
N GLU A 166 -9.10 5.79 -34.73
CA GLU A 166 -8.61 5.66 -33.35
C GLU A 166 -9.75 5.47 -32.34
N LEU A 167 -10.94 5.98 -32.64
CA LEU A 167 -12.11 5.87 -31.77
C LEU A 167 -12.48 4.40 -31.50
N GLN A 168 -12.42 3.54 -32.53
CA GLN A 168 -12.67 2.11 -32.39
C GLN A 168 -11.68 1.43 -31.44
N SER A 169 -10.40 1.83 -31.49
CA SER A 169 -9.35 1.30 -30.60
C SER A 169 -9.59 1.72 -29.14
N VAL A 170 -10.02 2.97 -28.92
CA VAL A 170 -10.35 3.48 -27.58
C VAL A 170 -11.59 2.79 -27.01
N GLU A 171 -12.63 2.60 -27.82
CA GLU A 171 -13.84 1.88 -27.43
C GLU A 171 -13.54 0.43 -27.04
N ALA A 172 -12.68 -0.25 -27.79
CA ALA A 172 -12.25 -1.61 -27.46
C ALA A 172 -11.51 -1.67 -26.12
N LYS A 173 -10.60 -0.71 -25.84
CA LYS A 173 -9.89 -0.62 -24.56
C LYS A 173 -10.85 -0.34 -23.40
N LEU A 174 -11.83 0.54 -23.58
CA LEU A 174 -12.85 0.82 -22.57
C LEU A 174 -13.71 -0.41 -22.26
N SER A 175 -14.11 -1.16 -23.29
CA SER A 175 -14.85 -2.42 -23.15
C SER A 175 -14.04 -3.50 -22.40
N LEU A 176 -12.73 -3.56 -22.68
CA LEU A 176 -11.85 -4.46 -21.94
C LEU A 176 -11.79 -4.07 -20.46
N ILE A 177 -11.59 -2.79 -20.15
CA ILE A 177 -11.51 -2.31 -18.76
C ILE A 177 -12.81 -2.54 -18.00
N SER A 178 -13.97 -2.32 -18.62
CA SER A 178 -15.27 -2.57 -17.97
C SER A 178 -15.53 -4.07 -17.71
N THR A 179 -14.91 -4.94 -18.51
CA THR A 179 -15.00 -6.40 -18.35
C THR A 179 -13.98 -6.95 -17.35
N LEU A 180 -12.85 -6.26 -17.16
CA LEU A 180 -11.80 -6.61 -16.20
C LEU A 180 -12.28 -6.35 -14.75
N GLY A 181 -13.13 -7.23 -14.24
CA GLY A 181 -13.50 -7.23 -12.83
C GLY A 181 -12.30 -7.59 -11.95
N VAL A 182 -11.97 -6.72 -10.98
CA VAL A 182 -10.96 -7.04 -9.95
C VAL A 182 -11.59 -8.00 -8.94
N ASP A 183 -11.11 -9.25 -8.92
CA ASP A 183 -11.54 -10.21 -7.90
C ASP A 183 -11.05 -9.78 -6.51
N LYS A 184 -12.00 -9.37 -5.67
CA LYS A 184 -11.76 -8.98 -4.26
C LYS A 184 -11.30 -10.16 -3.41
N ASN A 185 -11.48 -11.39 -3.88
CA ASN A 185 -11.13 -12.62 -3.18
C ASN A 185 -9.79 -13.22 -3.64
N LEU A 186 -9.06 -12.56 -4.55
CA LEU A 186 -7.75 -13.02 -4.97
C LEU A 186 -6.82 -13.16 -3.75
N SER A 187 -6.22 -14.34 -3.61
CA SER A 187 -5.30 -14.70 -2.52
C SER A 187 -3.92 -14.07 -2.74
N LEU A 188 -3.88 -12.73 -2.69
CA LEU A 188 -2.64 -11.96 -2.76
C LEU A 188 -1.93 -12.00 -1.41
N LYS A 189 -0.69 -12.48 -1.42
CA LYS A 189 0.23 -12.39 -0.28
C LYS A 189 1.37 -11.46 -0.65
N ALA A 190 1.57 -10.40 0.15
CA ALA A 190 2.66 -9.44 -0.05
C ALA A 190 4.02 -9.97 0.46
N TYR A 191 4.08 -11.25 0.85
CA TYR A 191 5.26 -11.87 1.42
C TYR A 191 5.30 -13.36 1.06
N ARG A 192 6.48 -13.96 1.20
CA ARG A 192 6.70 -15.41 1.12
C ARG A 192 7.56 -15.85 2.30
N TYR A 193 7.13 -16.88 3.02
CA TYR A 193 7.93 -17.46 4.08
C TYR A 193 9.14 -18.19 3.49
N GLN A 194 10.34 -17.84 3.95
CA GLN A 194 11.51 -18.71 3.85
C GLN A 194 11.56 -19.68 5.04
N ARG A 195 11.16 -19.18 6.22
CA ARG A 195 10.92 -19.96 7.44
C ARG A 195 9.61 -19.49 8.05
N GLU A 196 8.78 -20.45 8.42
CA GLU A 196 7.52 -20.16 9.11
C GLU A 196 7.80 -19.71 10.55
N PRO A 197 6.88 -18.95 11.18
CA PRO A 197 6.94 -18.68 12.60
C PRO A 197 7.08 -20.00 13.38
N SER A 198 8.01 -20.06 14.31
CA SER A 198 8.26 -21.25 15.13
C SER A 198 8.15 -20.90 16.61
N LEU A 199 7.73 -21.86 17.43
CA LEU A 199 7.77 -21.70 18.88
C LEU A 199 9.24 -21.54 19.33
N PRO A 200 9.55 -20.54 20.17
CA PRO A 200 10.90 -20.37 20.69
C PRO A 200 11.25 -21.56 21.59
N ILE A 201 12.34 -22.26 21.25
CA ILE A 201 12.84 -23.43 22.00
C ILE A 201 13.64 -22.98 23.23
N SER A 202 14.15 -21.74 23.23
CA SER A 202 14.94 -21.16 24.33
C SER A 202 14.31 -19.86 24.84
N TYR A 203 14.34 -19.67 26.16
CA TYR A 203 13.84 -18.50 26.86
C TYR A 203 14.69 -17.26 26.55
N ALA A 204 14.05 -16.16 26.11
CA ALA A 204 14.71 -14.93 25.68
C ALA A 204 14.97 -13.92 26.83
N GLY A 205 15.00 -14.37 28.09
CA GLY A 205 15.37 -13.55 29.24
C GLY A 205 16.84 -13.72 29.66
N PRO A 206 17.29 -13.05 30.74
CA PRO A 206 18.64 -13.27 31.27
C PRO A 206 18.77 -14.76 31.58
N GLY A 207 19.75 -15.41 30.96
CA GLY A 207 19.94 -16.85 31.12
C GLY A 207 20.04 -17.19 32.61
N ASN A 208 19.45 -18.31 33.02
CA ASN A 208 19.44 -18.75 34.42
C ASN A 208 20.85 -18.71 35.05
N VAL A 209 21.89 -18.90 34.24
CA VAL A 209 23.30 -18.77 34.62
C VAL A 209 23.64 -17.38 35.15
N ILE A 210 23.20 -16.30 34.49
CA ILE A 210 23.48 -14.92 34.93
C ILE A 210 22.84 -14.67 36.28
N ILE A 211 21.60 -15.15 36.47
CA ILE A 211 20.89 -15.05 37.75
C ILE A 211 21.68 -15.77 38.84
N ILE A 212 22.11 -17.01 38.58
CA ILE A 212 22.91 -17.81 39.53
C ILE A 212 24.22 -17.10 39.89
N VAL A 213 24.94 -16.56 38.91
CA VAL A 213 26.20 -15.83 39.14
C VAL A 213 25.98 -14.59 40.02
N ILE A 214 24.89 -13.84 39.78
CA ILE A 214 24.54 -12.68 40.60
C ILE A 214 24.23 -13.09 42.05
N PHE A 215 23.48 -14.17 42.25
CA PHE A 215 23.18 -14.68 43.60
C PHE A 215 24.45 -15.13 44.35
N ILE A 216 25.40 -15.78 43.67
CA ILE A 216 26.67 -16.17 44.28
C ILE A 216 27.46 -14.92 44.69
N LEU A 217 27.56 -13.91 43.82
CA LEU A 217 28.31 -12.69 44.07
C LEU A 217 27.72 -11.92 45.27
N ILE A 218 26.39 -11.78 45.31
CA ILE A 218 25.67 -11.18 46.44
C ILE A 218 25.86 -12.02 47.72
N GLY A 219 25.83 -13.34 47.63
CA GLY A 219 26.04 -14.24 48.76
C GLY A 219 27.42 -14.10 49.41
N VAL A 220 28.48 -13.95 48.60
CA VAL A 220 29.85 -13.73 49.09
C VAL A 220 29.96 -12.39 49.81
N LEU A 221 29.40 -11.32 49.24
CA LEU A 221 29.41 -9.99 49.85
C LEU A 221 28.64 -9.95 51.18
N LEU A 222 27.47 -10.59 51.25
CA LEU A 222 26.70 -10.68 52.49
C LEU A 222 27.43 -11.50 53.57
N SER A 223 28.10 -12.59 53.16
CA SER A 223 28.87 -13.44 54.08
C SER A 223 30.04 -12.69 54.72
N THR A 224 30.82 -11.94 53.93
CA THR A 224 31.96 -11.17 54.46
C THR A 224 31.52 -10.09 55.43
N VAL A 225 30.45 -9.34 55.10
CA VAL A 225 29.87 -8.34 55.99
C VAL A 225 29.37 -8.97 57.31
N PHE A 226 28.69 -10.11 57.24
CA PHE A 226 28.20 -10.81 58.42
C PHE A 226 29.33 -11.25 59.36
N VAL A 227 30.43 -11.78 58.80
CA VAL A 227 31.61 -12.19 59.58
C VAL A 227 32.29 -10.98 60.23
N LEU A 228 32.41 -9.86 59.52
CA LEU A 228 32.98 -8.62 60.08
C LEU A 228 32.15 -8.07 61.24
N ILE A 229 30.82 -8.03 61.11
CA ILE A 229 29.92 -7.62 62.20
C ILE A 229 30.08 -8.53 63.42
N ARG A 230 30.09 -9.85 63.21
CA ARG A 230 30.29 -10.82 64.30
C ARG A 230 31.64 -10.65 65.00
N SER A 231 32.70 -10.42 64.24
CA SER A 231 34.05 -10.21 64.77
C SER A 231 34.14 -8.91 65.59
N ALA A 232 33.58 -7.80 65.07
CA ALA A 232 33.55 -6.52 65.77
C ALA A 232 32.79 -6.60 67.11
N ILE A 233 31.64 -7.30 67.15
CA ILE A 233 30.89 -7.51 68.40
C ILE A 233 31.69 -8.37 69.40
N LYS A 234 32.41 -9.39 68.92
CA LYS A 234 33.25 -10.24 69.79
C LYS A 234 34.42 -9.44 70.37
N MET A 235 35.08 -8.61 69.57
CA MET A 235 36.23 -7.82 69.99
C MET A 235 35.86 -6.74 71.02
N ASN A 236 34.67 -6.13 70.88
CA ASN A 236 34.15 -5.21 71.89
C ASN A 236 33.89 -5.91 73.24
N LYS A 237 33.45 -7.18 73.25
CA LYS A 237 33.28 -7.94 74.49
C LYS A 237 34.59 -8.25 75.20
N THR A 238 35.69 -8.50 74.46
CA THR A 238 36.99 -8.81 75.06
C THR A 238 37.62 -7.57 75.72
N ASN A 239 37.49 -6.39 75.11
CA ASN A 239 37.98 -5.13 75.68
C ASN A 239 37.24 -4.73 76.98
N TYR A 240 35.97 -5.15 77.14
CA TYR A 240 35.24 -4.95 78.41
C TYR A 240 35.73 -5.86 79.56
N VAL A 241 36.42 -6.97 79.27
CA VAL A 241 36.92 -7.90 80.30
C VAL A 241 38.30 -7.47 80.80
N GLU A 242 39.18 -6.94 79.94
CA GLU A 242 40.48 -6.41 80.36
C GLU A 242 40.34 -5.11 81.18
N CYS A 243 39.38 -4.23 80.88
CA CYS A 243 39.10 -3.05 81.72
C CYS A 243 38.50 -3.37 83.10
N LYS A 244 38.07 -4.61 83.36
CA LYS A 244 37.54 -5.03 84.68
C LYS A 244 38.57 -5.81 85.53
N SER A 245 39.72 -6.16 84.97
CA SER A 245 40.81 -6.89 85.64
C SER A 245 42.10 -6.05 85.80
N GLY A 246 41.98 -4.73 85.70
CA GLY A 246 43.01 -3.76 86.05
C GLY A 246 42.51 -2.83 87.16
N LYS A 247 42.41 -3.37 88.39
CA LYS A 247 42.43 -2.62 89.65
C LYS A 247 43.58 -3.16 90.47
#